data_AF-A0A0B5E7Y6-F1
#
_entry.id   AF-A0A0B5E7Y6-F1
#
_cell.length_a   1.000
_cell.length_b   1.000
_cell.length_c   1.000
_cell.angle_alpha   90.00
_cell.angle_beta   90.00
_cell.angle_gamma   90.00
#
_symmetry.space_group_name_H-M   'P 1'
#
loop_
_entity.id
_entity.type
_entity.pdbx_description
1 polymer ?
#
loop_
_entity_poly.entity_id
_entity_poly.type
_entity_poly.pdbx_seq_one_letter_code
_entity_poly.pdbx_strand_id
1 'polypeptide(L)'
;MDSGDFQGKFLKIGYSKRKAGGSKSSTGRPYIGAKGIGKLALLSCAKRVSVFSKTGGTDYVGGVIDNAGLDGAILGDRSTEEYPLEQLDFSLISELREGHQKGTIIYFEGTNDQLKNSDAYINPHYSPSRLGGALEAG
;
A
#
# COMPACT_ATOMS: atom_id res chain seq x y z
N MET A 1 7.09 -8.25 -7.57
CA MET A 1 7.88 -7.36 -6.71
C MET A 1 8.64 -8.31 -5.82
N ASP A 2 9.93 -8.40 -6.05
CA ASP A 2 10.85 -9.08 -5.13
C ASP A 2 11.42 -8.07 -4.13
N SER A 3 12.35 -8.50 -3.26
CA SER A 3 12.98 -7.62 -2.27
C SER A 3 13.78 -6.47 -2.90
N GLY A 4 14.42 -6.69 -4.05
CA GLY A 4 15.16 -5.66 -4.78
C GLY A 4 14.23 -4.61 -5.40
N ASP A 5 13.09 -5.04 -5.94
CA ASP A 5 12.03 -4.15 -6.40
C ASP A 5 11.43 -3.35 -5.24
N PHE A 6 11.27 -3.96 -4.07
CA PHE A 6 10.72 -3.28 -2.91
C PHE A 6 11.64 -2.11 -2.49
N GLN A 7 12.93 -2.36 -2.29
CA GLN A 7 13.87 -1.30 -1.92
C GLN A 7 14.10 -0.31 -3.07
N GLY A 8 14.53 -0.80 -4.23
CA GLY A 8 14.97 0.03 -5.35
C GLY A 8 13.86 0.73 -6.15
N LYS A 9 12.59 0.35 -5.95
CA LYS A 9 11.44 0.92 -6.68
C LYS A 9 10.29 1.36 -5.78
N PHE A 10 9.92 0.57 -4.77
CA PHE A 10 8.78 0.92 -3.90
C PHE A 10 9.16 2.04 -2.93
N LEU A 11 10.30 1.95 -2.26
CA LEU A 11 10.76 2.96 -1.30
C LEU A 11 11.53 4.11 -1.94
N LYS A 12 12.12 3.89 -3.12
CA LYS A 12 12.86 4.94 -3.81
C LYS A 12 11.98 6.14 -4.16
N ILE A 13 12.24 7.27 -3.49
CA ILE A 13 11.58 8.54 -3.76
C ILE A 13 11.86 8.97 -5.20
N GLY A 14 10.84 9.49 -5.88
CA GLY A 14 10.98 9.92 -7.26
C GLY A 14 11.08 8.78 -8.29
N TYR A 15 11.05 7.51 -7.86
CA TYR A 15 11.01 6.39 -8.79
C TYR A 15 9.74 6.45 -9.65
N SER A 16 9.94 6.58 -10.97
CA SER A 16 8.87 6.70 -11.95
C SER A 16 8.92 5.54 -12.93
N LYS A 17 7.92 4.66 -12.86
CA LYS A 17 7.72 3.60 -13.87
C LYS A 17 7.59 4.17 -15.28
N ARG A 18 7.07 5.41 -15.42
CA ARG A 18 6.96 6.10 -16.70
C ARG A 18 8.31 6.37 -17.36
N LYS A 19 9.32 6.75 -16.57
CA LYS A 19 10.67 7.01 -17.06
C LYS A 19 11.45 5.71 -17.34
N ALA A 20 11.18 4.65 -16.59
CA ALA A 20 11.94 3.40 -16.67
C ALA A 20 11.37 2.37 -17.66
N GLY A 21 10.06 2.39 -17.97
CA GLY A 21 9.40 1.30 -18.71
C GLY A 21 8.18 1.72 -19.54
N GLY A 22 8.14 2.97 -19.99
CA GLY A 22 7.05 3.50 -20.84
C GLY A 22 5.83 3.97 -20.05
N SER A 23 4.80 4.49 -20.72
CA SER A 23 3.66 5.15 -20.07
C SER A 23 2.48 4.23 -19.69
N LYS A 24 2.54 2.95 -20.06
CA LYS A 24 1.45 1.97 -19.93
C LYS A 24 1.95 0.64 -19.39
N SER A 25 1.05 -0.10 -18.73
CA SER A 25 1.25 -1.50 -18.34
C SER A 25 1.14 -2.46 -19.53
N SER A 26 1.47 -3.74 -19.32
CA SER A 26 1.35 -4.79 -20.33
C SER A 26 -0.08 -4.98 -20.87
N THR A 27 -1.09 -4.60 -20.09
CA THR A 27 -2.50 -4.61 -20.51
C THR A 27 -2.97 -3.28 -21.10
N GLY A 28 -2.04 -2.34 -21.37
CA GLY A 28 -2.34 -1.04 -21.96
C GLY A 28 -2.84 0.02 -20.99
N ARG A 29 -3.12 -0.32 -19.73
CA ARG A 29 -3.55 0.66 -18.70
C ARG A 29 -2.44 1.70 -18.46
N PRO A 30 -2.72 3.01 -18.58
CA PRO A 30 -1.76 4.06 -18.26
C PRO A 30 -1.32 4.02 -16.80
N TYR A 31 -0.03 4.29 -16.55
CA TYR A 31 0.45 4.42 -15.18
C TYR A 31 -0.10 5.70 -14.55
N ILE A 32 -0.85 5.59 -13.45
CA ILE A 32 -1.49 6.75 -12.79
C ILE A 32 -0.45 7.67 -12.13
N GLY A 33 0.51 7.11 -11.39
CA GLY A 33 1.55 7.90 -10.72
C GLY A 33 2.60 8.47 -11.68
N ALA A 34 2.74 9.80 -11.71
CA ALA A 34 3.73 10.49 -12.57
C ALA A 34 5.10 10.66 -11.89
N LYS A 35 5.10 11.03 -10.60
CA LYS A 35 6.28 11.50 -9.85
C LYS A 35 6.82 10.51 -8.81
N GLY A 36 6.20 9.34 -8.65
CA GLY A 36 6.66 8.33 -7.67
C GLY A 36 6.31 8.60 -6.21
N ILE A 37 5.90 9.84 -5.87
CA ILE A 37 5.60 10.29 -4.49
C ILE A 37 4.28 9.80 -3.90
N GLY A 38 3.33 9.34 -4.71
CA GLY A 38 1.98 8.96 -4.23
C GLY A 38 1.98 7.81 -3.21
N LYS A 39 3.07 7.04 -3.15
CA LYS A 39 3.26 5.98 -2.15
C LYS A 39 3.57 6.56 -0.76
N LEU A 40 4.15 7.76 -0.70
CA LEU A 40 4.39 8.49 0.56
C LEU A 40 3.11 9.01 1.20
N ALA A 41 2.01 9.14 0.43
CA ALA A 41 0.71 9.47 1.00
C ALA A 41 0.27 8.44 2.05
N LEU A 42 0.67 7.17 1.90
CA LEU A 42 0.42 6.12 2.89
C LEU A 42 1.01 6.45 4.25
N LEU A 43 2.16 7.13 4.29
CA LEU A 43 2.84 7.52 5.53
C LEU A 43 2.03 8.57 6.29
N SER A 44 1.37 9.49 5.59
CA SER A 44 0.50 10.49 6.24
C SER A 44 -0.73 9.90 6.94
N CYS A 45 -1.02 8.62 6.71
CA CYS A 45 -2.22 7.96 7.19
C CYS A 45 -2.06 7.27 8.55
N ALA A 46 -0.85 6.86 8.93
CA ALA A 46 -0.63 6.02 10.10
C ALA A 46 0.77 6.21 10.68
N LYS A 47 0.98 5.82 11.93
CA LYS A 47 2.30 5.87 12.57
C LYS A 47 3.27 4.87 11.96
N ARG A 48 2.78 3.65 11.68
CA ARG A 48 3.56 2.59 11.03
C ARG A 48 2.77 1.97 9.88
N VAL A 49 3.48 1.62 8.81
CA VAL A 49 2.90 1.00 7.61
C VAL A 49 3.68 -0.26 7.26
N SER A 50 3.01 -1.41 7.31
CA SER A 50 3.57 -2.71 6.95
C SER A 50 3.10 -3.08 5.55
N VAL A 51 4.04 -3.29 4.62
CA VAL A 51 3.74 -3.64 3.23
C VAL A 51 4.16 -5.08 2.98
N PHE A 52 3.19 -5.94 2.67
CA PHE A 52 3.40 -7.34 2.34
C PHE A 52 3.06 -7.55 0.85
N SER A 53 4.03 -7.89 0.01
CA SER A 53 3.81 -8.17 -1.41
C SER A 53 4.14 -9.62 -1.74
N LYS A 54 3.27 -10.26 -2.52
CA LYS A 54 3.42 -11.64 -2.96
C LYS A 54 3.19 -11.74 -4.46
N THR A 55 4.15 -12.35 -5.17
CA THR A 55 3.96 -12.78 -6.55
C THR A 55 3.53 -14.25 -6.61
N GLY A 56 2.90 -14.67 -7.70
CA GLY A 56 2.48 -16.06 -7.85
C GLY A 56 3.69 -16.99 -7.76
N GLY A 57 3.65 -17.93 -6.81
CA GLY A 57 4.73 -18.91 -6.60
C GLY A 57 5.90 -18.42 -5.75
N THR A 58 5.85 -17.22 -5.17
CA THR A 58 6.89 -16.73 -4.25
C THR A 58 6.33 -16.51 -2.84
N ASP A 59 7.23 -16.48 -1.85
CA ASP A 59 6.89 -16.00 -0.52
C ASP A 59 6.64 -14.48 -0.50
N TYR A 60 6.12 -14.02 0.63
CA TYR A 60 5.92 -12.60 0.87
C TYR A 60 7.27 -11.89 1.01
N VAL A 61 7.37 -10.74 0.35
CA VAL A 61 8.46 -9.78 0.50
C VAL A 61 7.89 -8.44 0.94
N GLY A 62 8.70 -7.61 1.56
CA GLY A 62 8.30 -6.26 1.95
C GLY A 62 9.07 -5.76 3.15
N GLY A 63 8.46 -4.85 3.89
CA GLY A 63 9.04 -4.24 5.07
C GLY A 63 8.06 -3.33 5.80
N VAL A 64 8.45 -2.95 7.00
CA VAL A 64 7.70 -2.01 7.84
C VAL A 64 8.38 -0.65 7.80
N ILE A 65 7.57 0.39 7.63
CA ILE A 65 7.99 1.78 7.66
C ILE A 65 7.44 2.41 8.93
N ASP A 66 8.33 2.84 9.82
CA ASP A 66 7.99 3.63 11.01
C ASP A 66 8.26 5.10 10.74
N ASN A 67 7.19 5.92 10.74
CA ASN A 67 7.30 7.35 10.46
C ASN A 67 8.18 8.09 11.46
N ALA A 68 8.18 7.71 12.74
CA ALA A 68 9.02 8.38 13.72
C ALA A 68 10.51 8.11 13.42
N GLY A 69 10.83 6.88 13.03
CA GLY A 69 12.17 6.50 12.59
C GLY A 69 12.57 7.21 11.29
N LEU A 70 11.63 7.34 10.35
CA LEU A 70 11.86 8.02 9.08
C LEU A 70 12.09 9.52 9.27
N ASP A 71 11.27 10.18 10.09
CA ASP A 71 11.44 11.59 10.45
C ASP A 71 12.80 11.84 11.10
N GLY A 72 13.22 10.95 12.01
CA GLY A 72 14.55 10.99 12.60
C GLY A 72 15.69 10.84 11.59
N ALA A 73 15.54 9.97 10.59
CA ALA A 73 16.54 9.78 9.53
C ALA A 73 16.66 11.01 8.62
N ILE A 74 15.53 11.67 8.32
CA ILE A 74 15.50 12.92 7.52
C ILE A 74 16.22 14.05 8.27
N LEU A 75 15.98 14.18 9.59
CA LEU A 75 16.64 15.19 10.41
C LEU A 75 18.15 14.93 10.60
N GLY A 76 18.58 13.67 10.50
CA GLY A 76 19.97 13.24 10.63
C GLY A 76 20.80 13.29 9.35
N ASP A 77 20.27 13.91 8.27
CA ASP A 77 20.91 14.04 6.94
C ASP A 77 21.33 12.70 6.30
N ARG A 78 20.65 11.61 6.69
CA ARG A 78 20.84 10.30 6.07
C ARG A 78 20.01 10.20 4.80
N SER A 79 20.58 9.58 3.77
CA SER A 79 19.80 9.29 2.57
C SER A 79 18.64 8.34 2.95
N THR A 80 17.44 8.57 2.40
CA THR A 80 16.30 7.65 2.59
C THR A 80 16.55 6.25 2.04
N GLU A 81 17.60 6.11 1.23
CA GLU A 81 18.13 4.85 0.68
C GLU A 81 18.86 4.02 1.74
N GLU A 82 19.30 4.64 2.85
CA GLU A 82 19.92 4.00 4.01
C GLU A 82 18.94 3.70 5.15
N TYR A 83 17.65 4.04 5.00
CA TYR A 83 16.64 3.75 6.03
C TYR A 83 16.47 2.22 6.18
N PRO A 84 16.85 1.63 7.33
CA PRO A 84 16.73 0.20 7.52
C PRO A 84 15.26 -0.16 7.71
N LEU A 85 14.75 -1.05 6.84
CA LEU A 85 13.41 -1.58 7.00
C LEU A 85 13.35 -2.56 8.16
N GLU A 86 12.34 -2.40 9.00
CA GLU A 86 12.04 -3.40 10.02
C GLU A 86 11.46 -4.67 9.39
N GLN A 87 11.65 -5.80 10.08
CA GLN A 87 11.15 -7.09 9.64
C GLN A 87 9.62 -7.15 9.68
N LEU A 88 9.04 -7.90 8.74
CA LEU A 88 7.60 -8.11 8.67
C LEU A 88 7.12 -8.97 9.85
N ASP A 89 6.08 -8.49 10.54
CA ASP A 89 5.30 -9.30 11.46
C ASP A 89 4.14 -9.97 10.72
N PHE A 90 4.26 -11.27 10.49
CA PHE A 90 3.25 -12.05 9.79
C PHE A 90 1.99 -12.34 10.61
N SER A 91 2.01 -12.09 11.92
CA SER A 91 0.83 -12.25 12.77
C SER A 91 -0.29 -11.29 12.36
N LEU A 92 0.09 -10.07 11.92
CA LEU A 92 -0.80 -8.99 11.46
C LEU A 92 -1.68 -9.37 10.27
N ILE A 93 -1.28 -10.37 9.48
CA ILE A 93 -2.00 -10.80 8.28
C ILE A 93 -2.35 -12.29 8.31
N SER A 94 -2.26 -12.95 9.46
CA SER A 94 -2.44 -14.41 9.58
C SER A 94 -3.72 -14.92 8.88
N GLU A 95 -4.86 -14.28 9.12
CA GLU A 95 -6.15 -14.59 8.49
C GLU A 95 -6.19 -14.29 6.98
N LEU A 96 -5.45 -13.26 6.53
CA LEU A 96 -5.39 -12.86 5.13
C LEU A 96 -4.41 -13.68 4.30
N ARG A 97 -3.61 -14.54 4.92
CA ARG A 97 -2.63 -15.39 4.22
C ARG A 97 -3.27 -16.63 3.62
N GLU A 98 -4.35 -17.12 4.21
CA GLU A 98 -5.05 -18.29 3.71
C GLU A 98 -5.66 -17.98 2.33
N GLY A 99 -5.34 -18.81 1.33
CA GLY A 99 -5.80 -18.60 -0.05
C GLY A 99 -5.18 -17.39 -0.79
N HIS A 100 -4.31 -16.59 -0.17
CA HIS A 100 -3.69 -15.44 -0.83
C HIS A 100 -2.56 -15.86 -1.78
N GLN A 101 -2.89 -15.93 -3.08
CA GLN A 101 -2.00 -16.42 -4.13
C GLN A 101 -1.05 -15.34 -4.69
N LYS A 102 -1.52 -14.09 -4.79
CA LYS A 102 -0.76 -12.95 -5.34
C LYS A 102 -1.41 -11.63 -4.93
N GLY A 103 -0.62 -10.58 -4.77
CA GLY A 103 -1.13 -9.25 -4.45
C GLY A 103 -0.22 -8.48 -3.49
N THR A 104 -0.71 -7.34 -3.02
CA THR A 104 -0.05 -6.55 -1.98
C THR A 104 -1.07 -6.22 -0.89
N ILE A 105 -0.74 -6.56 0.36
CA ILE A 105 -1.48 -6.18 1.56
C ILE A 105 -0.72 -5.01 2.20
N ILE A 106 -1.44 -3.96 2.57
CA ILE A 106 -0.89 -2.79 3.28
C ILE A 106 -1.64 -2.69 4.59
N TYR A 107 -0.91 -2.80 5.69
CA TYR A 107 -1.46 -2.72 7.04
C TYR A 107 -1.02 -1.42 7.70
N PHE A 108 -1.97 -0.70 8.29
CA PHE A 108 -1.77 0.61 8.89
C PHE A 108 -1.93 0.51 10.41
N GLU A 109 -0.89 0.89 11.15
CA GLU A 109 -0.90 0.88 12.61
C GLU A 109 -0.91 2.30 13.17
N GLY A 110 -1.81 2.55 14.12
CA GLY A 110 -1.99 3.89 14.69
C GLY A 110 -2.45 4.88 13.62
N THR A 111 -3.55 4.56 12.93
CA THR A 111 -4.15 5.45 11.94
C THR A 111 -4.54 6.79 12.57
N ASN A 112 -4.31 7.87 11.83
CA ASN A 112 -4.67 9.21 12.27
C ASN A 112 -6.20 9.33 12.42
N ASP A 113 -6.67 10.04 13.44
CA ASP A 113 -8.10 10.20 13.72
C ASP A 113 -8.89 10.79 12.54
N GLN A 114 -8.24 11.54 11.65
CA GLN A 114 -8.82 12.08 10.42
C GLN A 114 -9.24 11.01 9.40
N LEU A 115 -8.76 9.77 9.51
CA LEU A 115 -9.23 8.64 8.71
C LEU A 115 -10.50 7.98 9.27
N LYS A 116 -10.88 8.30 10.51
CA LYS A 116 -12.10 7.78 11.15
C LYS A 116 -13.35 8.55 10.69
N ASN A 117 -13.44 8.88 9.40
CA ASN A 117 -14.70 9.35 8.83
C ASN A 117 -15.64 8.14 8.73
N SER A 118 -16.88 8.30 9.20
CA SER A 118 -17.88 7.23 9.18
C SER A 118 -18.12 6.72 7.76
N ASP A 119 -18.55 5.46 7.63
CA ASP A 119 -18.79 4.78 6.33
C ASP A 119 -19.64 5.63 5.36
N ALA A 120 -20.52 6.46 5.90
CA ALA A 120 -21.36 7.41 5.16
C ALA A 120 -20.56 8.43 4.31
N TYR A 121 -19.35 8.81 4.73
CA TYR A 121 -18.50 9.75 4.00
C TYR A 121 -17.62 9.08 2.95
N ILE A 122 -17.29 7.79 3.15
CA ILE A 122 -16.41 7.02 2.26
C ILE A 122 -17.22 6.38 1.13
N ASN A 123 -18.50 6.08 1.37
CA ASN A 123 -19.39 5.49 0.38
C ASN A 123 -20.76 6.21 0.30
N PRO A 124 -20.83 7.43 -0.28
CA PRO A 124 -22.08 8.18 -0.41
C PRO A 124 -23.15 7.48 -1.28
N HIS A 125 -22.78 6.40 -1.99
CA HIS A 125 -23.69 5.61 -2.82
C HIS A 125 -24.14 4.28 -2.17
N TYR A 126 -23.73 3.98 -0.93
CA TYR A 126 -24.24 2.82 -0.21
C TYR A 126 -25.62 3.15 0.38
N SER A 127 -26.67 2.91 -0.40
CA SER A 127 -28.05 3.00 0.09
C SER A 127 -28.44 1.68 0.78
N PRO A 128 -28.79 1.67 2.07
CA PRO A 128 -29.19 0.44 2.78
C PRO A 128 -30.52 -0.17 2.31
N SER A 129 -31.19 0.43 1.33
CA SER A 129 -32.56 0.10 0.92
C SER A 129 -32.70 -0.99 -0.15
N ARG A 130 -31.66 -1.78 -0.44
CA ARG A 130 -31.75 -2.93 -1.37
C ARG A 130 -31.54 -4.30 -0.72
N LEU A 131 -31.98 -4.45 0.54
CA LEU A 131 -32.21 -5.76 1.15
C LEU A 131 -33.68 -5.83 1.60
N GLY A 132 -34.55 -6.19 0.67
CA GLY A 132 -35.98 -6.36 0.96
C GLY A 132 -36.84 -6.05 -0.25
N GLY A 133 -37.03 -7.04 -1.12
CA GLY A 133 -37.98 -6.93 -2.22
C GLY A 133 -37.60 -7.83 -3.36
N ALA A 134 -38.26 -8.99 -3.43
CA ALA A 134 -38.35 -9.77 -4.65
C ALA A 134 -38.82 -8.86 -5.80
N LEU A 135 -38.13 -8.93 -6.94
CA LEU A 135 -38.70 -8.52 -8.21
C LEU A 135 -38.37 -9.62 -9.23
N GLU A 136 -39.34 -10.50 -9.44
CA GLU A 136 -39.50 -11.12 -10.76
C GLU A 136 -39.89 -10.02 -11.76
N ALA A 137 -39.41 -10.14 -12.99
CA ALA A 137 -40.24 -10.05 -14.19
C ALA A 137 -39.41 -10.23 -15.48
N GLY A 138 -39.89 -11.12 -16.36
CA GLY A 138 -39.95 -10.93 -17.81
C GLY A 138 -38.75 -11.31 -18.64
#